data_AF-A0YSB0-F1
#
_entry.id   AF-A0YSB0-F1
#
_cell.length_a   1.000
_cell.length_b   1.000
_cell.length_c   1.000
_cell.angle_alpha   90.00
_cell.angle_beta   90.00
_cell.angle_gamma   90.00
#
_symmetry.space_group_name_H-M   'P 1'
#
loop_
_entity.id
_entity.type
_entity.pdbx_description
1 polymer ?
#
loop_
_entity_poly.entity_id
_entity_poly.type
_entity_poly.pdbx_seq_one_letter_code
_entity_poly.pdbx_strand_id
1 'polypeptide(L)'
;MYTNSYTVFYTVVEQALERAKIYLKDFALSEDFLVEIQEVFGDRFDAVRLEELRQQWASGNFEDLTLFEVRSDAELGGATHLKSP
;
A
#
# COMPACT_ATOMS: atom_id res chain seq x y z
N MET A 1 0.09 -31.56 -17.90
CA MET A 1 -0.94 -30.51 -17.82
C MET A 1 -0.17 -29.19 -17.74
N TYR A 2 -0.05 -28.45 -18.84
CA TYR A 2 0.71 -27.20 -18.87
C TYR A 2 -0.20 -26.06 -18.39
N THR A 3 0.01 -25.56 -17.19
CA THR A 3 -0.48 -24.22 -16.83
C THR A 3 0.36 -23.22 -17.60
N ASN A 4 -0.30 -22.42 -18.44
CA ASN A 4 0.37 -21.40 -19.24
C ASN A 4 1.00 -20.36 -18.29
N SER A 5 2.23 -19.91 -18.55
CA SER A 5 2.98 -19.00 -17.67
C SER A 5 2.21 -17.70 -17.37
N TYR A 6 1.38 -17.26 -18.32
CA TYR A 6 0.44 -16.15 -18.17
C TYR A 6 -0.59 -16.39 -17.06
N THR A 7 -1.13 -17.59 -16.93
CA THR A 7 -2.10 -17.95 -15.88
C THR A 7 -1.44 -17.89 -14.50
N VAL A 8 -0.21 -18.38 -14.38
CA VAL A 8 0.55 -18.33 -13.10
C VAL A 8 0.86 -16.88 -12.73
N PHE A 9 1.34 -16.06 -13.67
CA PHE A 9 1.63 -14.65 -13.42
C PHE A 9 0.39 -13.88 -12.94
N TYR A 10 -0.75 -14.06 -13.62
CA TYR A 10 -2.00 -13.39 -13.25
C TYR A 10 -2.45 -13.77 -11.83
N THR A 11 -2.36 -15.06 -11.48
CA THR A 11 -2.71 -15.52 -10.12
C THR A 11 -1.79 -14.97 -9.05
N VAL A 12 -0.50 -14.77 -9.33
CA VAL A 12 0.46 -14.21 -8.36
C VAL A 12 0.17 -12.73 -8.12
N VAL A 13 -0.11 -11.97 -9.19
CA VAL A 13 -0.44 -10.54 -9.08
C VAL A 13 -1.75 -10.33 -8.34
N GLU A 14 -2.79 -11.11 -8.63
CA GLU A 14 -4.07 -11.04 -7.91
C GLU A 14 -3.90 -11.37 -6.43
N GLN A 15 -3.15 -12.43 -6.10
CA GLN A 15 -2.87 -12.78 -4.70
C GLN A 15 -2.07 -11.70 -3.97
N ALA A 16 -1.09 -11.08 -4.65
CA ALA A 16 -0.33 -9.98 -4.08
C ALA A 16 -1.23 -8.75 -3.82
N LEU A 17 -2.11 -8.44 -4.77
CA LEU A 17 -3.06 -7.33 -4.63
C LEU A 17 -4.04 -7.57 -3.47
N GLU A 18 -4.60 -8.76 -3.34
CA GLU A 18 -5.50 -9.09 -2.23
C GLU A 18 -4.78 -9.03 -0.88
N ARG A 19 -3.54 -9.51 -0.80
CA ARG A 19 -2.72 -9.35 0.42
C ARG A 19 -2.43 -7.89 0.75
N ALA A 20 -2.10 -7.08 -0.25
CA ALA A 20 -1.86 -5.66 -0.05
C ALA A 20 -3.11 -4.96 0.50
N LYS A 21 -4.30 -5.24 -0.04
CA LYS A 21 -5.58 -4.73 0.49
C LYS A 21 -5.81 -5.13 1.95
N ILE A 22 -5.51 -6.37 2.32
CA ILE A 22 -5.61 -6.84 3.71
C ILE A 22 -4.67 -6.02 4.60
N TYR A 23 -3.39 -5.90 4.23
CA TYR A 23 -2.43 -5.12 5.02
C TYR A 23 -2.82 -3.65 5.17
N LEU A 24 -3.32 -3.02 4.09
CA LEU A 24 -3.78 -1.63 4.14
C LEU A 24 -4.99 -1.46 5.06
N LYS A 25 -5.93 -2.41 5.05
CA LYS A 25 -7.08 -2.40 5.95
C LYS A 25 -6.64 -2.56 7.40
N ASP A 26 -5.80 -3.55 7.68
CA ASP A 26 -5.30 -3.81 9.03
C ASP A 26 -4.52 -2.60 9.57
N PHE A 27 -3.68 -1.99 8.72
CA PHE A 27 -2.97 -0.76 9.04
C PHE A 27 -3.93 0.40 9.35
N ALA A 28 -4.96 0.62 8.54
CA ALA A 28 -5.94 1.69 8.77
C ALA A 28 -6.81 1.51 10.03
N LEU A 29 -6.99 0.27 10.47
CA LEU A 29 -7.70 -0.10 11.70
C LEU A 29 -6.79 -0.11 12.93
N SER A 30 -5.47 -0.02 12.75
CA SER A 30 -4.51 0.00 13.84
C SER A 30 -4.68 1.24 14.71
N GLU A 31 -4.56 1.07 16.02
CA GLU A 31 -4.51 2.19 16.98
C GLU A 31 -3.26 3.06 16.75
N ASP A 32 -2.21 2.48 16.18
CA ASP A 32 -0.92 3.13 15.91
C ASP A 32 -0.86 3.83 14.53
N PHE A 33 -1.93 3.79 13.73
CA PHE A 33 -1.93 4.31 12.36
C PHE A 33 -1.33 5.71 12.24
N LEU A 34 -1.78 6.65 13.06
CA LEU A 34 -1.31 8.03 12.99
C LEU A 34 0.15 8.16 13.46
N VAL A 35 0.55 7.36 14.44
CA VAL A 35 1.92 7.34 14.97
C VAL A 35 2.88 6.89 13.87
N GLU A 36 2.59 5.77 13.20
CA GLU A 36 3.43 5.25 12.12
C GLU A 36 3.52 6.22 10.92
N ILE A 37 2.41 6.88 10.57
CA ILE A 37 2.43 7.92 9.52
C ILE A 37 3.33 9.09 9.93
N GLN A 38 3.21 9.57 11.17
CA GLN A 38 4.04 10.66 11.69
C GLN A 38 5.52 10.28 11.78
N GLU A 39 5.84 9.04 12.14
CA GLU A 39 7.23 8.55 12.18
C GLU A 39 7.90 8.59 10.80
N VAL A 40 7.16 8.23 9.74
CA VAL A 40 7.70 8.17 8.37
C VAL A 40 7.68 9.55 7.69
N PHE A 41 6.55 10.25 7.77
CA PHE A 41 6.33 11.47 6.99
C PHE A 41 6.60 12.76 7.79
N GLY A 42 6.70 12.69 9.12
CA GLY A 42 6.66 13.87 9.99
C GLY A 42 5.34 14.60 9.81
N ASP A 43 5.36 15.94 9.81
CA ASP A 43 4.16 16.75 9.55
C ASP A 43 3.89 16.99 8.04
N ARG A 44 4.57 16.27 7.15
CA ARG A 44 4.51 16.49 5.69
C ARG A 44 3.39 15.71 5.01
N PHE A 45 2.18 15.79 5.56
CA PHE A 45 0.99 15.19 4.98
C PHE A 45 -0.25 16.07 5.20
N ASP A 46 -1.24 15.91 4.33
CA ASP A 46 -2.55 16.54 4.51
C ASP A 46 -3.39 15.66 5.45
N ALA A 47 -3.61 16.13 6.68
CA ALA A 47 -4.33 15.37 7.70
C ALA A 47 -5.79 15.06 7.32
N VAL A 48 -6.44 15.94 6.55
CA VAL A 48 -7.83 15.72 6.11
C VAL A 48 -7.84 14.59 5.09
N ARG A 49 -6.97 14.65 4.08
CA ARG A 49 -6.87 13.59 3.07
C ARG A 49 -6.41 12.26 3.67
N LEU A 50 -5.53 12.30 4.66
CA LEU A 50 -5.07 11.10 5.35
C LEU A 50 -6.23 10.41 6.08
N GLU A 51 -7.07 11.16 6.78
CA GLU A 51 -8.22 10.60 7.48
C GLU A 51 -9.28 10.05 6.50
N GLU A 52 -9.53 10.74 5.39
CA GLU A 52 -10.39 10.23 4.31
C GLU A 52 -9.87 8.89 3.77
N LEU A 53 -8.57 8.80 3.47
CA LEU A 53 -7.92 7.58 3.01
C LEU A 53 -8.00 6.44 4.04
N ARG A 54 -7.77 6.77 5.32
CA ARG A 54 -7.87 5.81 6.42
C ARG A 54 -9.26 5.21 6.52
N GLN A 55 -10.31 6.03 6.44
CA GLN A 55 -11.70 5.57 6.50
C GLN A 55 -12.06 4.68 5.31
N GLN A 56 -11.60 5.03 4.10
CA GLN A 56 -11.77 4.19 2.93
C GLN A 56 -11.12 2.81 3.14
N TRP A 57 -9.84 2.75 3.49
CA TRP A 57 -9.12 1.49 3.70
C TRP A 57 -9.71 0.66 4.84
N ALA A 58 -10.09 1.29 5.96
CA ALA A 58 -10.74 0.62 7.08
C ALA A 58 -12.08 -0.01 6.69
N SER A 59 -12.85 0.64 5.81
CA SER A 59 -14.10 0.09 5.28
C SER A 59 -13.88 -1.03 4.23
N GLY A 60 -12.64 -1.23 3.78
CA GLY A 60 -12.32 -2.09 2.64
C GLY A 60 -12.67 -1.47 1.28
N ASN A 61 -12.90 -0.16 1.25
CA ASN A 61 -13.03 0.59 0.01
C ASN A 61 -11.64 0.92 -0.55
N PHE A 62 -11.42 0.48 -1.77
CA PHE A 62 -10.14 0.43 -2.45
C PHE A 62 -10.24 0.97 -3.89
N GLU A 63 -11.35 1.62 -4.24
CA GLU A 63 -11.57 2.14 -5.59
C GLU A 63 -10.51 3.19 -5.97
N ASP A 64 -10.09 3.99 -5.00
CA ASP A 64 -9.02 4.99 -5.15
C ASP A 64 -7.62 4.35 -5.28
N LEU A 65 -7.45 3.02 -5.07
CA LEU A 65 -6.17 2.36 -5.39
C LEU A 65 -5.84 2.38 -6.89
N THR A 66 -6.84 2.55 -7.74
CA THR A 66 -6.60 2.63 -9.19
C THR A 66 -5.83 3.89 -9.60
N LEU A 67 -5.71 4.87 -8.71
CA LEU A 67 -4.91 6.09 -8.92
C LEU A 67 -3.43 5.94 -8.55
N PHE A 68 -2.99 4.77 -8.02
CA PHE A 68 -1.57 4.55 -7.76
C PHE A 68 -0.82 4.33 -9.08
N GLU A 69 -0.26 5.42 -9.58
CA GLU A 69 0.75 5.42 -10.62
C GLU A 69 1.90 4.51 -10.18
N VAL A 70 2.15 3.44 -10.94
CA VAL A 70 3.33 2.59 -10.75
C VAL A 70 4.56 3.40 -11.13
N ARG A 71 5.10 4.09 -10.13
CA ARG A 71 6.34 4.86 -10.23
C ARG A 71 7.52 3.91 -10.12
N SER A 72 8.51 4.09 -10.98
CA SER A 72 9.73 3.29 -10.95
C SER A 72 10.54 3.56 -9.67
N ASP A 73 11.40 2.63 -9.25
CA ASP A 73 12.27 2.78 -8.07
C ASP A 73 13.10 4.09 -8.09
N ALA A 74 13.45 4.55 -9.30
CA ALA A 74 14.16 5.81 -9.53
C ALA A 74 13.32 7.06 -9.18
N GLU A 75 11.99 6.98 -9.29
CA GLU A 75 11.05 8.06 -8.99
C GLU A 75 10.61 8.06 -7.52
N LEU A 76 10.66 6.90 -6.85
CA LEU A 76 10.33 6.74 -5.43
C LEU A 76 11.46 7.13 -4.48
N GLY A 77 12.59 7.64 -4.99
CA GLY A 77 13.66 8.23 -4.19
C GLY A 77 14.32 7.28 -3.19
N GLY A 78 14.26 5.97 -3.42
CA GLY A 78 14.93 5.00 -2.55
C GLY A 78 14.35 4.90 -1.14
N ALA A 79 13.02 4.88 -0.99
CA ALA A 79 12.35 4.55 0.28
C ALA A 79 12.64 3.12 0.82
N THR A 80 13.61 2.42 0.25
CA THR A 80 14.33 1.32 0.88
C THR A 80 15.45 1.86 1.78
N HIS A 81 15.10 2.43 2.94
CA HIS A 81 16.05 2.53 4.05
C HIS A 81 16.23 1.15 4.72
N LEU A 82 16.77 0.19 3.97
CA LEU A 82 17.40 -1.00 4.55
C LEU A 82 18.90 -0.70 4.61
N LYS A 83 19.36 -0.21 5.76
CA LYS A 83 20.78 -0.28 6.10
C LYS A 83 21.17 -1.76 6.11
N SER A 84 21.96 -2.17 5.12
CA SER A 84 22.73 -3.41 5.22
C SER A 84 23.99 -3.15 6.04
N PRO A 85 24.38 -4.04 6.97
CA PRO A 85 25.70 -4.01 7.61
C PRO A 85 26.84 -4.33 6.63
#